data_AF-A0A841P917-F1
#
_entry.id   AF-A0A841P917-F1
#
_cell.length_a   1.000
_cell.length_b   1.000
_cell.length_c   1.000
_cell.angle_alpha   90.00
_cell.angle_beta   90.00
_cell.angle_gamma   90.00
#
_symmetry.space_group_name_H-M   'P 1'
#
loop_
_entity.id
_entity.type
_entity.pdbx_description
1 polymer ?
#
loop_
_entity_poly.entity_id
_entity_poly.type
_entity_poly.pdbx_seq_one_letter_code
_entity_poly.pdbx_strand_id
1 'polypeptide(L)' 'MTMPQVDLEPNFQTQMIARWLIETPKSERPRAAVVEIRERFPDVGPQGACEAIALANKIRAGGADATS' A
#
# COMPACT_ATOMS: atom_id res chain seq x y z
N MET A 1 6.47 -6.46 32.87
CA MET A 1 5.53 -5.82 31.94
C MET A 1 6.15 -5.91 30.54
N THR A 2 5.67 -6.84 29.73
CA THR A 2 6.13 -6.99 28.34
C THR A 2 5.46 -5.89 27.51
N MET A 3 6.25 -5.03 26.85
CA MET A 3 5.71 -4.04 25.93
C MET A 3 4.98 -4.77 24.80
N PRO A 4 3.76 -4.36 24.38
CA PRO A 4 3.08 -5.00 23.27
C PRO A 4 3.98 -4.90 22.03
N GLN A 5 4.21 -6.03 21.37
CA GLN A 5 4.85 -6.06 20.07
C GLN A 5 3.98 -5.23 19.12
N VAL A 6 4.45 -4.05 18.75
CA VAL A 6 3.81 -3.24 17.71
C VAL A 6 4.21 -3.91 16.40
N ASP A 7 3.26 -4.55 15.76
CA ASP A 7 3.44 -5.05 14.41
C ASP A 7 3.62 -3.82 13.48
N LEU A 8 4.86 -3.62 13.04
CA LEU A 8 5.25 -2.52 12.15
C LEU A 8 5.12 -2.92 10.67
N GLU A 9 4.76 -4.17 10.39
CA GLU A 9 4.56 -4.63 9.03
C GLU A 9 3.28 -4.00 8.46
N PRO A 10 3.29 -3.55 7.19
CA PRO A 10 2.05 -3.09 6.57
C PRO A 10 1.04 -4.22 6.64
N ASN A 11 -0.15 -3.93 7.16
CA ASN A 11 -1.20 -4.93 7.29
C ASN A 11 -1.48 -5.60 5.93
N PHE A 12 -2.00 -6.83 5.96
CA PHE A 12 -2.23 -7.62 4.74
C PHE A 12 -3.03 -6.86 3.67
N GLN A 13 -3.99 -6.02 4.09
CA GLN A 13 -4.81 -5.22 3.21
C GLN A 13 -3.99 -4.14 2.48
N THR A 14 -3.09 -3.45 3.17
CA THR A 14 -2.15 -2.46 2.62
C THR A 14 -1.22 -3.10 1.58
N GLN A 15 -0.71 -4.30 1.85
CA GLN A 15 0.13 -5.03 0.89
C GLN A 15 -0.65 -5.43 -0.37
N MET A 16 -1.88 -5.93 -0.21
CA MET A 16 -2.75 -6.28 -1.34
C MET A 16 -3.07 -5.06 -2.22
N ILE A 17 -3.35 -3.90 -1.62
CA ILE A 17 -3.63 -2.66 -2.35
C ILE A 17 -2.37 -2.15 -3.05
N ALA A 18 -1.21 -2.22 -2.39
CA ALA A 18 0.06 -1.84 -2.99
C ALA A 18 0.39 -2.74 -4.20
N ARG A 19 0.14 -4.05 -4.09
CA ARG A 19 0.25 -5.00 -5.20
C ARG A 19 -0.65 -4.60 -6.36
N TRP A 20 -1.93 -4.35 -6.10
CA TRP A 20 -2.86 -3.89 -7.13
C TRP A 20 -2.37 -2.61 -7.83
N LEU A 21 -1.88 -1.64 -7.05
CA LEU A 21 -1.31 -0.40 -7.60
C LEU A 21 -0.13 -0.66 -8.53
N ILE A 22 0.74 -1.63 -8.20
CA ILE A 22 1.94 -1.98 -8.98
C ILE A 22 1.53 -2.71 -10.26
N GLU A 23 0.63 -3.69 -10.15
CA GLU A 23 0.14 -4.50 -11.28
C GLU A 23 -0.73 -3.68 -12.25
N THR A 24 -1.38 -2.61 -11.76
CA THR A 24 -2.24 -1.76 -12.59
C THR A 24 -1.50 -0.47 -13.00
N PRO A 25 -1.06 -0.32 -14.26
CA PRO A 25 -0.33 0.87 -14.71
C PRO A 25 -1.20 2.13 -14.66
N LYS A 26 -0.56 3.31 -14.59
CA LYS A 26 -1.28 4.59 -14.46
C LYS A 26 -2.18 4.91 -15.67
N SER A 27 -1.85 4.38 -16.85
CA SER A 27 -2.68 4.47 -18.06
C SER A 27 -4.06 3.83 -17.89
N GLU A 28 -4.18 2.81 -17.05
CA GLU A 28 -5.43 2.11 -16.75
C GLU A 28 -6.15 2.69 -15.53
N ARG A 29 -5.51 3.63 -14.82
CA ARG A 29 -6.03 4.29 -13.60
C ARG A 29 -6.18 5.79 -13.84
N PRO A 30 -7.23 6.23 -14.56
CA PRO A 30 -7.38 7.62 -14.98
C PRO A 30 -7.58 8.57 -13.78
N ARG A 31 -8.08 8.09 -12.63
CA ARG A 31 -8.35 8.93 -11.47
C ARG A 31 -7.14 9.00 -10.52
N ALA A 32 -7.22 9.87 -9.53
CA ALA A 32 -6.21 9.93 -8.48
C ALA A 32 -6.16 8.59 -7.72
N ALA A 33 -4.97 8.11 -7.40
CA ALA A 33 -4.79 6.78 -6.78
C ALA A 33 -5.60 6.61 -5.49
N VAL A 34 -5.65 7.64 -4.64
CA VAL A 34 -6.45 7.63 -3.40
C VAL A 34 -7.95 7.44 -3.68
N VAL A 35 -8.48 8.05 -4.75
CA VAL A 35 -9.90 7.93 -5.12
C VAL A 35 -10.18 6.49 -5.55
N GLU A 36 -9.37 5.93 -6.45
CA GLU A 36 -9.58 4.56 -6.93
C GLU A 36 -9.43 3.51 -5.83
N ILE A 37 -8.46 3.70 -4.93
CA ILE A 37 -8.29 2.81 -3.78
C ILE A 37 -9.52 2.85 -2.88
N ARG A 38 -10.06 4.04 -2.60
CA ARG A 38 -11.25 4.17 -1.75
C ARG A 38 -12.51 3.60 -2.41
N GLU A 39 -12.61 3.64 -3.73
CA GLU A 39 -13.72 3.01 -4.47
C GLU A 39 -13.61 1.48 -4.49
N ARG A 40 -12.38 0.94 -4.63
CA ARG A 40 -12.14 -0.50 -4.74
C ARG A 40 -11.98 -1.20 -3.38
N PHE A 41 -11.52 -0.48 -2.37
CA PHE A 41 -11.23 -0.94 -1.02
C PHE A 41 -11.85 0.02 0.00
N PRO A 42 -13.19 0.03 0.14
CA PRO A 42 -13.90 1.02 0.95
C PRO A 42 -13.51 0.99 2.43
N ASP A 43 -13.09 -0.17 2.93
CA ASP A 43 -12.77 -0.39 4.34
C ASP A 43 -11.39 0.16 4.76
N VAL A 44 -10.53 0.56 3.80
CA VAL A 44 -9.14 0.94 4.11
C VAL A 44 -9.00 2.39 4.62
N GLY A 45 -10.06 3.19 4.47
CA GLY A 45 -10.05 4.61 4.84
C GLY A 45 -9.01 5.45 4.07
N PRO A 46 -8.93 6.77 4.35
CA PRO A 46 -7.97 7.65 3.69
C PRO A 46 -6.51 7.37 4.11
N GLN A 47 -6.28 6.99 5.36
CA GLN A 47 -4.93 6.71 5.87
C GLN A 47 -4.34 5.45 5.25
N GLY A 48 -5.07 4.33 5.25
CA GLY A 48 -4.59 3.09 4.64
C GLY A 48 -4.36 3.20 3.14
N ALA A 49 -5.12 4.05 2.44
CA ALA A 49 -4.89 4.34 1.04
C ALA A 49 -3.54 5.05 0.82
N CYS A 50 -3.18 6.01 1.66
CA CYS A 50 -1.89 6.69 1.63
C CYS A 50 -0.73 5.73 1.96
N GLU A 51 -0.90 4.87 2.97
CA GLU A 51 0.09 3.85 3.35
C GLU A 51 0.36 2.88 2.20
N ALA A 52 -0.69 2.42 1.50
CA ALA A 52 -0.56 1.53 0.35
C ALA A 52 0.14 2.20 -0.84
N ILE A 53 -0.14 3.49 -1.09
CA ILE A 53 0.57 4.27 -2.11
C ILE A 53 2.05 4.41 -1.75
N ALA A 54 2.36 4.72 -0.50
CA ALA A 54 3.73 4.85 -0.02
C ALA A 54 4.49 3.52 -0.16
N LEU A 55 3.86 2.40 0.20
CA LEU A 55 4.43 1.06 0.03
C LEU A 55 4.67 0.74 -1.46
N ALA A 56 3.70 0.97 -2.33
CA ALA A 56 3.84 0.73 -3.77
C ALA A 56 4.99 1.55 -4.38
N ASN A 57 5.16 2.80 -3.95
CA ASN A 57 6.26 3.64 -4.41
C ASN A 57 7.63 3.16 -3.89
N LYS A 58 7.71 2.71 -2.63
CA LYS A 58 8.93 2.10 -2.09
C LYS A 58 9.34 0.85 -2.89
N ILE A 59 8.38 -0.01 -3.22
CA ILE A 59 8.63 -1.22 -4.03
C ILE A 59 9.13 -0.84 -5.44
N ARG A 60 8.49 0.12 -6.11
CA ARG A 60 8.93 0.61 -7.43
C ARG A 60 10.32 1.24 -7.42
N ALA A 61 10.69 1.90 -6.31
CA ALA A 61 11.99 2.51 -6.14
C ALA A 61 13.11 1.48 -5.91
N GLY A 62 12.81 0.17 -5.91
CA GLY A 62 13.79 -0.88 -5.67
C GLY A 62 14.15 -1.07 -4.19
N GLY A 63 13.35 -0.52 -3.27
CA GLY A 63 13.59 -0.59 -1.82
C GLY A 63 13.38 -1.97 -1.18
N ALA A 64 13.31 -3.03 -1.97
CA ALA A 64 13.53 -4.39 -1.49
C ALA A 64 15.03 -4.64 -1.55
N ASP A 65 15.77 -4.09 -0.58
CA ASP A 65 17.14 -4.54 -0.36
C ASP A 65 17.04 -6.01 0.07
N ALA A 66 17.34 -6.94 -0.85
CA ALA A 66 17.33 -8.38 -0.59
C ALA A 66 18.56 -8.83 0.23
N THR A 67 19.21 -7.90 0.94
CA THR A 67 20.26 -8.16 1.91
C THR A 67 19.65 -8.26 3.31
N SER A 68 19.14 -9.44 3.62
CA SER A 68 18.91 -9.91 4.99
C SER A 68 19.64 -11.22 5.18
#